data_AF-A0A374E7Z7-F1
#
_entry.id   AF-A0A374E7Z7-F1
#
_cell.length_a   1.000
_cell.length_b   1.000
_cell.length_c   1.000
_cell.angle_alpha   90.00
_cell.angle_beta   90.00
_cell.angle_gamma   90.00
#
_symmetry.space_group_name_H-M   'P 1'
#
loop_
_entity.id
_entity.type
_entity.pdbx_description
1 polymer ?
#
loop_
_entity_poly.entity_id
_entity_poly.type
_entity_poly.pdbx_seq_one_letter_code
_entity_poly.pdbx_strand_id
1 'polypeptide(L)'
;MEDFHTYHVCTLGVLVHNAGKNYASLEPDKYTELTQSEVKDILKERGLDERAAQNLIDSFDGPIYKREGFEGETFTITESNAGEASGVFVTRESAGVTPTERINNLALPPNNTAMAESTVQLTRSQILLEGKVAAQPDWTVIADDGIPRSGGGWQVVTDGGKYNGAIER
;
A
#
# COMPACT_ATOMS: atom_id res chain seq x y z
N MET A 1 -35.11 -21.17 36.44
CA MET A 1 -34.55 -20.29 37.49
C MET A 1 -33.16 -20.83 37.76
N GLU A 2 -32.06 -20.18 37.42
CA GLU A 2 -31.82 -18.77 37.08
C GLU A 2 -30.78 -18.68 35.96
N ASP A 3 -31.01 -17.74 35.06
CA ASP A 3 -30.01 -17.11 34.20
C ASP A 3 -28.99 -16.38 35.07
N PHE A 4 -27.70 -16.52 34.78
CA PHE A 4 -26.75 -15.42 34.95
C PHE A 4 -25.74 -15.45 33.80
N HIS A 5 -26.05 -14.63 32.79
CA HIS A 5 -25.08 -14.06 31.87
C HIS A 5 -23.91 -13.46 32.66
N THR A 6 -22.70 -13.99 32.43
CA THR A 6 -21.48 -13.25 32.76
C THR A 6 -20.99 -12.58 31.49
N TYR A 7 -21.02 -11.25 31.52
CA TYR A 7 -20.52 -10.37 30.47
C TYR A 7 -18.99 -10.32 30.46
N HIS A 8 -18.45 -10.28 29.24
CA HIS A 8 -17.19 -9.66 28.80
C HIS A 8 -16.01 -9.57 29.77
N VAL A 9 -14.92 -10.26 29.39
CA VAL A 9 -13.60 -9.65 29.37
C VAL A 9 -13.19 -9.47 27.90
N CYS A 10 -13.20 -8.20 27.50
CA CYS A 10 -12.65 -7.69 26.25
C CYS A 10 -11.14 -7.91 26.28
N THR A 11 -10.66 -9.03 25.76
CA THR A 11 -9.23 -9.15 25.45
C THR A 11 -9.00 -8.22 24.28
N LEU A 12 -8.36 -7.07 24.56
CA LEU A 12 -7.71 -6.21 23.59
C LEU A 12 -7.06 -7.11 22.53
N GLY A 13 -7.69 -7.21 21.36
CA GLY A 13 -6.99 -7.65 20.17
C GLY A 13 -5.90 -6.62 19.97
N VAL A 14 -4.66 -7.00 20.27
CA VAL A 14 -3.49 -6.26 19.77
C VAL A 14 -3.75 -6.16 18.28
N LEU A 15 -4.07 -4.96 17.79
CA LEU A 15 -4.11 -4.68 16.36
C LEU A 15 -2.67 -4.95 15.92
N VAL A 16 -2.39 -6.14 15.38
CA VAL A 16 -1.04 -6.45 14.90
C VAL A 16 -0.87 -5.63 13.63
N HIS A 17 -0.23 -4.47 13.75
CA HIS A 17 0.02 -3.57 12.62
C HIS A 17 0.73 -4.34 11.52
N ASN A 18 0.08 -4.35 10.36
CA ASN A 18 0.36 -5.25 9.25
C ASN A 18 1.45 -4.73 8.31
N ALA A 19 2.11 -3.62 8.68
CA ALA A 19 3.08 -2.95 7.82
C ALA A 19 4.16 -3.91 7.26
N GLY A 20 4.64 -4.86 8.06
CA GLY A 20 5.69 -5.79 7.65
C GLY A 20 5.25 -7.13 7.05
N LYS A 21 3.96 -7.40 6.80
CA LYS A 21 3.59 -8.71 6.21
C LYS A 21 4.03 -8.77 4.75
N ASN A 22 4.81 -9.80 4.44
CA ASN A 22 5.08 -10.20 3.07
C ASN A 22 3.94 -11.11 2.60
N TYR A 23 2.97 -10.55 1.86
CA TYR A 23 1.81 -11.31 1.39
C TYR A 23 2.16 -12.39 0.37
N ALA A 24 3.22 -12.20 -0.42
CA ALA A 24 3.70 -13.23 -1.34
C ALA A 24 4.22 -14.48 -0.60
N SER A 25 4.67 -14.33 0.65
CA SER A 25 5.02 -15.48 1.51
C SER A 25 3.80 -16.12 2.19
N LEU A 26 2.70 -15.38 2.34
CA LEU A 26 1.47 -15.86 3.00
C LEU A 26 0.55 -16.60 2.03
N GLU A 27 0.49 -16.15 0.78
CA GLU A 27 -0.39 -16.69 -0.27
C GLU A 27 0.42 -16.95 -1.55
N PRO A 28 1.46 -17.80 -1.52
CA PRO A 28 2.43 -17.94 -2.62
C PRO A 28 1.80 -18.39 -3.95
N ASP A 29 0.63 -19.04 -3.91
CA ASP A 29 -0.15 -19.45 -5.07
C ASP A 29 -0.81 -18.27 -5.82
N LYS A 30 -1.00 -17.13 -5.14
CA LYS A 30 -1.62 -15.93 -5.73
C LYS A 30 -0.61 -14.96 -6.33
N TYR A 31 0.66 -15.10 -5.99
CA TYR A 31 1.70 -14.14 -6.35
C TYR A 31 2.70 -14.75 -7.34
N THR A 32 3.01 -14.00 -8.39
CA THR A 32 4.09 -14.35 -9.33
C THR A 32 5.18 -13.29 -9.21
N GLU A 33 6.39 -13.68 -8.83
CA GLU A 33 7.55 -12.78 -8.87
C GLU A 33 7.84 -12.35 -10.31
N LEU A 34 8.03 -11.06 -10.52
CA LEU A 34 8.34 -10.50 -11.83
C LEU A 34 9.80 -10.08 -11.93
N THR A 35 10.37 -10.27 -13.11
CA THR A 35 11.62 -9.61 -13.50
C THR A 35 11.38 -8.11 -13.70
N GLN A 36 12.43 -7.29 -13.57
CA GLN A 36 12.31 -5.85 -13.82
C GLN A 36 11.80 -5.52 -15.23
N SER A 37 12.16 -6.31 -16.25
CA SER A 37 11.64 -6.15 -17.61
C SER A 37 10.13 -6.35 -17.68
N GLU A 38 9.60 -7.40 -17.04
CA GLU A 38 8.16 -7.65 -17.02
C GLU A 38 7.40 -6.55 -16.28
N VAL A 39 7.95 -6.03 -15.18
CA VAL A 39 7.37 -4.87 -14.48
C VAL A 39 7.36 -3.65 -15.40
N LYS A 40 8.46 -3.35 -16.09
CA LYS A 40 8.53 -2.22 -17.04
C LYS A 40 7.52 -2.35 -18.16
N ASP A 41 7.35 -3.55 -18.72
CA ASP A 41 6.40 -3.79 -19.81
C ASP A 41 4.96 -3.54 -19.34
N ILE A 42 4.58 -4.05 -18.16
CA ILE A 42 3.28 -3.76 -17.55
C ILE A 42 3.11 -2.25 -17.33
N LEU A 43 4.10 -1.55 -16.77
CA LEU A 43 4.00 -0.12 -16.51
C LEU A 43 3.91 0.72 -17.80
N LYS A 44 4.60 0.31 -18.87
CA LYS A 44 4.50 0.94 -20.20
C LYS A 44 3.10 0.75 -20.79
N GLU A 45 2.50 -0.42 -20.64
CA GLU A 45 1.09 -0.66 -21.02
C GLU A 45 0.13 0.26 -20.24
N ARG A 46 0.47 0.63 -19.00
CA ARG A 46 -0.25 1.64 -18.19
C ARG A 46 0.08 3.08 -18.58
N GLY A 47 0.89 3.30 -19.60
CA GLY A 47 1.23 4.62 -20.12
C GLY A 47 2.40 5.32 -19.41
N LEU A 48 3.18 4.62 -18.57
CA LEU A 48 4.38 5.20 -17.98
C LEU A 48 5.54 5.17 -18.99
N ASP A 49 6.28 6.28 -19.06
CA ASP A 49 7.56 6.30 -19.76
C ASP A 49 8.63 5.48 -19.01
N GLU A 50 9.75 5.21 -19.67
CA GLU A 50 10.80 4.35 -19.11
C GLU A 50 11.41 4.89 -17.82
N ARG A 51 11.51 6.21 -17.67
CA ARG A 51 12.05 6.83 -16.46
C ARG A 51 11.05 6.72 -15.30
N ALA A 52 9.77 6.98 -15.56
CA ALA A 52 8.72 6.82 -14.56
C ALA A 52 8.58 5.35 -14.11
N ALA A 53 8.67 4.41 -15.05
CA ALA A 53 8.66 2.98 -14.74
C ALA A 53 9.86 2.58 -13.88
N GLN A 54 11.06 3.06 -14.22
CA GLN A 54 12.26 2.80 -13.40
C GLN A 54 12.12 3.39 -12.00
N ASN A 55 11.67 4.65 -11.87
CA ASN A 55 11.47 5.29 -10.57
C ASN A 55 10.47 4.52 -9.69
N LEU A 56 9.41 3.95 -10.29
CA LEU A 56 8.47 3.11 -9.55
C LEU A 56 9.13 1.81 -9.08
N ILE A 57 9.91 1.15 -9.94
CA ILE A 57 10.66 -0.05 -9.56
C ILE A 57 11.62 0.24 -8.40
N ASP A 58 12.34 1.37 -8.48
CA ASP A 58 13.30 1.78 -7.45
C ASP A 58 12.63 2.17 -6.12
N SER A 59 11.31 2.39 -6.10
CA SER A 59 10.55 2.59 -4.86
C SER A 59 10.27 1.30 -4.08
N PHE A 60 10.65 0.13 -4.62
CA PHE A 60 10.52 -1.17 -3.96
C PHE A 60 11.88 -1.72 -3.49
N ASP A 61 11.89 -2.33 -2.30
CA ASP A 61 13.03 -3.06 -1.72
C ASP A 61 12.85 -4.57 -1.97
N GLY A 62 13.47 -5.04 -3.05
CA GLY A 62 13.44 -6.43 -3.47
C GLY A 62 12.45 -6.72 -4.60
N PRO A 63 11.94 -7.96 -4.72
CA PRO A 63 11.08 -8.35 -5.81
C PRO A 63 9.73 -7.64 -5.81
N ILE A 64 9.21 -7.40 -7.01
CA ILE A 64 7.84 -6.96 -7.24
C ILE A 64 7.05 -8.16 -7.75
N TYR A 65 5.86 -8.35 -7.18
CA TYR A 65 4.99 -9.46 -7.50
C TYR A 65 3.78 -9.00 -8.29
N LYS A 66 3.38 -9.82 -9.26
CA LYS A 66 2.10 -9.76 -9.93
C LYS A 66 1.05 -10.50 -9.12
N ARG A 67 -0.14 -9.93 -9.00
CA ARG A 67 -1.35 -10.62 -8.53
C ARG A 67 -2.58 -10.16 -9.30
N GLU A 68 -3.54 -11.05 -9.53
CA GLU A 68 -4.86 -10.66 -9.99
C GLU A 68 -5.66 -10.00 -8.85
N GLY A 69 -6.07 -8.75 -9.06
CA GLY A 69 -7.08 -8.07 -8.25
C GLY A 69 -8.46 -8.25 -8.85
N PHE A 70 -9.49 -8.34 -8.01
CA PHE A 70 -10.87 -8.58 -8.43
C PHE A 70 -11.74 -7.34 -8.20
N GLU A 71 -12.73 -7.12 -9.06
CA GLU A 71 -13.76 -6.09 -8.85
C GLU A 71 -14.40 -6.23 -7.45
N GLY A 72 -14.56 -5.10 -6.76
CA GLY A 72 -15.02 -5.03 -5.37
C GLY A 72 -13.93 -5.29 -4.32
N GLU A 73 -12.71 -5.70 -4.69
CA GLU A 73 -11.63 -5.89 -3.71
C GLU A 73 -11.24 -4.55 -3.08
N THR A 74 -11.22 -4.51 -1.74
CA THR A 74 -10.97 -3.29 -0.96
C THR A 74 -9.51 -3.08 -0.61
N PHE A 75 -9.08 -1.81 -0.61
CA PHE A 75 -7.77 -1.36 -0.18
C PHE A 75 -7.86 -0.11 0.69
N THR A 76 -6.75 0.21 1.37
CA THR A 76 -6.55 1.41 2.16
C THR A 76 -5.65 2.40 1.41
N ILE A 77 -6.06 3.66 1.35
CA ILE A 77 -5.27 4.78 0.85
C ILE A 77 -4.81 5.61 2.05
N THR A 78 -3.52 5.89 2.16
CA THR A 78 -2.96 6.84 3.13
C THR A 78 -2.79 8.23 2.49
N GLU A 79 -3.42 9.24 3.05
CA GLU A 79 -3.47 10.59 2.47
C GLU A 79 -3.46 11.71 3.53
N SER A 80 -3.13 12.94 3.11
CA SER A 80 -3.17 14.12 3.99
C SER A 80 -4.61 14.47 4.37
N ASN A 81 -5.50 14.56 3.38
CA ASN A 81 -6.94 14.70 3.57
C ASN A 81 -7.69 13.67 2.75
N ALA A 82 -8.83 13.21 3.27
CA ALA A 82 -9.68 12.25 2.57
C ALA A 82 -10.08 12.76 1.19
N GLY A 83 -9.83 11.97 0.15
CA GLY A 83 -10.21 12.32 -1.24
C GLY A 83 -9.06 12.83 -2.10
N GLU A 84 -7.93 13.25 -1.52
CA GLU A 84 -6.84 13.89 -2.25
C GLU A 84 -6.02 12.90 -3.08
N ALA A 85 -5.64 11.77 -2.50
CA ALA A 85 -4.77 10.82 -3.16
C ALA A 85 -5.42 10.20 -4.42
N SER A 86 -4.59 9.89 -5.40
CA SER A 86 -4.98 9.27 -6.67
C SER A 86 -5.41 7.81 -6.50
N GLY A 87 -4.88 7.13 -5.47
CA GLY A 87 -5.04 5.69 -5.25
C GLY A 87 -4.31 4.82 -6.26
N VAL A 88 -3.28 5.37 -6.93
CA VAL A 88 -2.29 4.56 -7.65
C VAL A 88 -1.55 3.65 -6.67
N PHE A 89 -1.14 4.19 -5.53
CA PHE A 89 -0.52 3.46 -4.44
C PHE A 89 -1.52 3.27 -3.32
N VAL A 90 -1.76 2.01 -2.95
CA VAL A 90 -2.68 1.61 -1.88
C VAL A 90 -2.04 0.50 -1.04
N THR A 91 -2.64 0.16 0.09
CA THR A 91 -2.23 -0.97 0.93
C THR A 91 -3.42 -1.88 1.19
N ARG A 92 -3.20 -3.16 1.50
CA ARG A 92 -4.31 -4.07 1.83
C ARG A 92 -5.02 -3.69 3.14
N GLU A 93 -4.24 -3.20 4.09
CA GLU A 93 -4.69 -2.72 5.40
C GLU A 93 -3.88 -1.48 5.79
N SER A 94 -4.19 -0.87 6.92
CA SER A 94 -3.43 0.26 7.44
C SER A 94 -1.93 -0.07 7.59
N ALA A 95 -1.09 0.87 7.19
CA ALA A 95 0.37 0.76 7.30
C ALA A 95 0.91 1.21 8.67
N GLY A 96 0.04 1.56 9.62
CA GLY A 96 0.42 2.00 10.97
C GLY A 96 -0.72 2.68 11.70
N VAL A 97 -0.73 2.66 13.04
CA VAL A 97 -1.77 3.32 13.86
C VAL A 97 -1.67 4.83 13.70
N THR A 98 -0.44 5.32 13.70
CA THR A 98 -0.15 6.73 13.74
C THR A 98 0.28 7.23 12.36
N PRO A 99 0.03 8.51 12.04
CA PRO A 99 0.56 9.13 10.83
C PRO A 99 2.08 8.93 10.71
N THR A 100 2.83 9.04 11.81
CA THR A 100 4.28 8.80 11.83
C THR A 100 4.66 7.40 11.40
N GLU A 101 3.98 6.36 11.90
CA GLU A 101 4.23 4.97 11.49
C GLU A 101 3.90 4.78 10.01
N ARG A 102 2.78 5.34 9.52
CA ARG A 102 2.39 5.24 8.11
C ARG A 102 3.41 5.93 7.20
N ILE A 103 3.87 7.14 7.56
CA ILE A 103 4.93 7.87 6.84
C ILE A 103 6.21 7.06 6.82
N ASN A 104 6.60 6.48 7.94
CA ASN A 104 7.82 5.70 8.02
C ASN A 104 7.74 4.43 7.16
N ASN A 105 6.68 3.64 7.36
CA ASN A 105 6.55 2.30 6.77
C ASN A 105 6.28 2.37 5.26
N LEU A 106 5.54 3.37 4.79
CA LEU A 106 5.33 3.60 3.35
C LEU A 106 6.31 4.60 2.74
N ALA A 107 7.33 4.99 3.51
CA ALA A 107 8.32 5.99 3.14
C ALA A 107 7.69 7.19 2.42
N LEU A 108 6.66 7.82 2.99
CA LEU A 108 5.82 8.79 2.27
C LEU A 108 6.55 10.10 1.93
N PRO A 109 6.21 10.75 0.81
CA PRO A 109 6.81 12.01 0.43
C PRO A 109 6.46 13.13 1.44
N PRO A 110 7.30 14.18 1.55
CA PRO A 110 7.13 15.24 2.55
C PRO A 110 5.78 15.98 2.51
N ASN A 111 5.07 15.94 1.38
CA ASN A 111 3.76 16.58 1.22
C ASN A 111 2.57 15.70 1.65
N ASN A 112 2.80 14.43 2.03
CA ASN A 112 1.76 13.55 2.55
C ASN A 112 1.89 13.42 4.08
N THR A 113 0.93 13.99 4.81
CA THR A 113 0.92 14.00 6.28
C THR A 113 0.34 12.72 6.88
N ALA A 114 -0.22 11.81 6.08
CA ALA A 114 -0.82 10.53 6.49
C ALA A 114 -1.92 10.64 7.58
N MET A 115 -2.53 11.82 7.69
CA MET A 115 -3.54 12.12 8.71
C MET A 115 -4.87 11.40 8.46
N ALA A 116 -5.13 10.99 7.21
CA ALA A 116 -6.33 10.26 6.82
C ALA A 116 -5.99 8.90 6.19
N GLU A 117 -6.87 7.94 6.42
CA GLU A 117 -6.95 6.71 5.64
C GLU A 117 -8.36 6.58 5.04
N SER A 118 -8.44 6.25 3.77
CA SER A 118 -9.71 6.00 3.07
C SER A 118 -9.76 4.58 2.56
N THR A 119 -10.91 3.94 2.66
CA THR A 119 -11.18 2.68 1.96
C THR A 119 -11.56 2.97 0.52
N VAL A 120 -11.03 2.16 -0.40
CA VAL A 120 -11.39 2.16 -1.83
C VAL A 120 -11.63 0.75 -2.30
N GLN A 121 -12.38 0.58 -3.39
CA GLN A 121 -12.65 -0.69 -4.03
C GLN A 121 -12.14 -0.67 -5.47
N LEU A 122 -11.66 -1.81 -5.98
CA LEU A 122 -11.42 -1.95 -7.41
C LEU A 122 -12.76 -1.95 -8.14
N THR A 123 -12.86 -1.17 -9.21
CA THR A 123 -14.04 -1.11 -10.09
C THR A 123 -14.00 -2.17 -11.21
N ARG A 124 -12.88 -2.88 -11.33
CA ARG A 124 -12.66 -3.93 -12.33
C ARG A 124 -11.54 -4.86 -11.87
N SER A 125 -11.59 -6.10 -12.35
CA SER A 125 -10.45 -6.99 -12.28
C SER A 125 -9.25 -6.40 -13.04
N GLN A 126 -8.07 -6.48 -12.45
CA GLN A 126 -6.85 -5.89 -13.00
C GLN A 126 -5.61 -6.59 -12.45
N ILE A 127 -4.49 -6.43 -13.14
CA ILE A 127 -3.20 -6.82 -12.58
C ILE A 127 -2.77 -5.80 -11.54
N LEU A 128 -2.42 -6.27 -10.36
CA LEU A 128 -1.80 -5.49 -9.30
C LEU A 128 -0.31 -5.81 -9.24
N LEU A 129 0.49 -4.77 -8.99
CA LEU A 129 1.89 -4.93 -8.65
C LEU A 129 2.04 -4.71 -7.15
N GLU A 130 2.68 -5.63 -6.45
CA GLU A 130 2.81 -5.55 -5.00
C GLU A 130 4.24 -5.83 -4.56
N GLY A 131 4.67 -5.20 -3.48
CA GLY A 131 6.00 -5.43 -2.95
C GLY A 131 6.30 -4.62 -1.70
N LYS A 132 7.50 -4.83 -1.17
CA LYS A 132 8.02 -4.11 -0.01
C LYS A 132 8.53 -2.73 -0.42
N VAL A 133 8.11 -1.68 0.27
CA VAL A 133 8.53 -0.30 0.02
C VAL A 133 9.99 -0.09 0.40
N ALA A 134 10.78 0.54 -0.46
CA ALA A 134 12.15 0.93 -0.21
C ALA A 134 12.25 2.17 0.70
N ALA A 135 13.39 2.31 1.37
CA ALA A 135 13.69 3.52 2.12
C ALA A 135 13.85 4.74 1.19
N GLN A 136 13.44 5.91 1.66
CA GLN A 136 13.53 7.18 0.92
C GLN A 136 14.36 8.20 1.73
N PRO A 137 15.70 8.03 1.81
CA PRO A 137 16.55 8.88 2.64
C PRO A 137 16.54 10.36 2.23
N ASP A 138 16.39 10.66 0.94
CA ASP A 138 16.30 12.03 0.45
C ASP A 138 15.04 12.74 0.99
N TRP A 139 13.91 12.03 1.08
CA TRP A 139 12.69 12.59 1.64
C TRP A 139 12.79 12.85 3.14
N THR A 140 13.60 12.07 3.86
CA THR A 140 13.90 12.33 5.28
C THR A 140 14.62 13.66 5.45
N VAL A 141 15.60 13.95 4.58
CA VAL A 141 16.32 15.23 4.60
C VAL A 141 15.43 16.39 4.16
N ILE A 142 14.61 16.20 3.13
CA ILE A 142 13.73 17.26 2.59
C ILE A 142 12.62 17.63 3.59
N ALA A 143 12.06 16.64 4.28
CA ALA A 143 10.97 16.89 5.23
C ALA A 143 11.44 17.52 6.54
N ASP A 144 12.62 17.13 7.03
CA ASP A 144 13.21 17.59 8.30
C ASP A 144 12.24 17.51 9.51
N ASP A 145 11.41 16.46 9.52
CA ASP A 145 10.34 16.22 10.51
C ASP A 145 10.73 15.16 11.56
N GLY A 146 11.96 14.65 11.50
CA GLY A 146 12.45 13.58 12.36
C GLY A 146 11.92 12.18 12.02
N ILE A 147 11.19 12.00 10.92
CA ILE A 147 10.65 10.71 10.49
C ILE A 147 11.58 10.06 9.46
N PRO A 148 12.10 8.83 9.69
CA PRO A 148 13.22 8.31 8.92
C PRO A 148 12.86 7.74 7.53
N ARG A 149 11.56 7.56 7.22
CA ARG A 149 11.05 7.04 5.94
C ARG A 149 11.78 5.77 5.52
N SER A 150 11.91 4.84 6.46
CA SER A 150 12.68 3.61 6.30
C SER A 150 12.02 2.61 5.34
N GLY A 151 10.75 2.80 4.98
CA GLY A 151 10.00 1.85 4.17
C GLY A 151 9.71 0.57 4.96
N GLY A 152 9.70 -0.56 4.26
CA GLY A 152 9.42 -1.88 4.82
C GLY A 152 7.94 -2.25 4.88
N GLY A 153 7.06 -1.28 4.62
CA GLY A 153 5.64 -1.48 4.35
C GLY A 153 5.39 -2.35 3.13
N TRP A 154 4.27 -3.08 3.07
CA TRP A 154 3.80 -3.70 1.83
C TRP A 154 2.84 -2.77 1.08
N GLN A 155 3.14 -2.48 -0.18
CA GLN A 155 2.36 -1.56 -1.01
C GLN A 155 1.88 -2.24 -2.29
N VAL A 156 0.71 -1.80 -2.76
CA VAL A 156 0.00 -2.25 -3.94
C VAL A 156 -0.09 -1.10 -4.93
N VAL A 157 0.20 -1.37 -6.20
CA VAL A 157 0.10 -0.42 -7.32
C VAL A 157 -1.06 -0.83 -8.22
N THR A 158 -2.11 -0.01 -8.20
CA THR A 158 -3.29 -0.18 -9.06
C THR A 158 -2.99 0.25 -10.50
N ASP A 159 -3.88 -0.11 -11.41
CA ASP A 159 -3.82 0.30 -12.81
C ASP A 159 -4.29 1.75 -13.01
N GLY A 160 -3.59 2.70 -12.37
CA GLY A 160 -3.80 4.14 -12.57
C GLY A 160 -4.79 4.83 -11.62
N GLY A 161 -5.26 4.15 -10.59
CA GLY A 161 -6.11 4.73 -9.55
C GLY A 161 -7.42 5.33 -10.07
N LYS A 162 -7.94 6.34 -9.35
CA LYS A 162 -9.29 6.91 -9.59
C LYS A 162 -9.44 7.56 -10.96
N TYR A 163 -8.37 8.13 -11.50
CA TYR A 163 -8.41 8.85 -12.78
C TYR A 163 -8.43 7.92 -14.00
N ASN A 164 -8.02 6.66 -13.82
CA ASN A 164 -8.17 5.62 -14.84
C ASN A 164 -9.39 4.72 -14.58
N GLY A 165 -10.25 5.10 -13.63
CA GLY A 165 -11.39 4.30 -13.18
C GLY A 165 -10.98 2.90 -12.73
N ALA A 166 -9.80 2.74 -12.12
CA ALA A 166 -9.33 1.46 -11.57
C ALA A 166 -9.84 1.23 -10.15
N ILE A 167 -10.23 2.30 -9.47
CA ILE A 167 -10.80 2.29 -8.12
C ILE A 167 -11.92 3.32 -7.99
N GLU A 168 -12.75 3.12 -6.97
CA GLU A 168 -13.72 4.08 -6.45
C GLU A 168 -13.68 4.14 -4.92
N ARG A 169 -14.18 5.25 -4.35
CA ARG A 169 -14.35 5.45 -2.90
C ARG A 169 -15.80 5.18 -2.52
#